data_AF-A0A316ZGA8-F1
#
_entry.id   AF-A0A316ZGA8-F1
#
_cell.length_a   1.000
_cell.length_b   1.000
_cell.length_c   1.000
_cell.angle_alpha   90.00
_cell.angle_beta   90.00
_cell.angle_gamma   90.00
#
_symmetry.space_group_name_H-M   'P 1'
#
loop_
_entity.id
_entity.type
_entity.pdbx_description
1 polymer ?
#
loop_
_entity_poly.entity_id
_entity_poly.type
_entity_poly.pdbx_seq_one_letter_code
_entity_poly.pdbx_strand_id
1 'polypeptide(L)'
;MSKPQVIVYGYNASPFYQKLLSVLAVLRVEHAICATPPVMPRPMLSEELGITYRRIPVMAIDGEVYCDTSIAIEELDARFGGRQGHGKSLFAVHGTLQKRLVAHWSDREVFMLAAGLIPLQALSKEFIEDRKGFAAAPIGKASPALSKSQLLTHLASLETMLSESASQYLMGTETPQYLDLGAAFALHWLRTGLKAVPELLPLDGNGPYPKVLAWLTAVDGYVNSCRSGKPPRISSSDAADAIAKAGAAAVQKVQDAAGVSASDPTGLQKGDVVEVTPRDSGRVPQRGALLALSDRRITLRVDGKRGPVLVHFPRAFFDVRVPKEQAKL
;
A
#
# COMPACT_ATOMS: atom_id res chain seq x y z
N MET A 1 24.17 12.10 -10.18
CA MET A 1 23.63 10.94 -9.43
C MET A 1 22.67 10.21 -10.34
N SER A 2 22.74 8.88 -10.43
CA SER A 2 21.78 8.10 -11.23
C SER A 2 20.36 8.30 -10.69
N LYS A 3 19.35 8.37 -11.57
CA LYS A 3 17.94 8.38 -11.16
C LYS A 3 17.62 7.11 -10.35
N PRO A 4 16.88 7.19 -9.23
CA PRO A 4 16.48 6.01 -8.47
C PRO A 4 15.72 4.99 -9.31
N GLN A 5 16.01 3.70 -9.14
CA GLN A 5 15.28 2.63 -9.82
C GLN A 5 14.09 2.18 -8.96
N VAL A 6 12.87 2.44 -9.43
CA VAL A 6 11.63 2.02 -8.77
C VAL A 6 11.02 0.80 -9.47
N ILE A 7 10.74 -0.25 -8.71
CA ILE A 7 10.11 -1.49 -9.19
C ILE A 7 8.87 -1.78 -8.35
N VAL A 8 7.74 -2.06 -8.99
CA VAL A 8 6.49 -2.42 -8.30
C VAL A 8 6.07 -3.84 -8.67
N TYR A 9 5.91 -4.67 -7.64
CA TYR A 9 5.28 -5.98 -7.76
C TYR A 9 3.77 -5.84 -7.53
N GLY A 10 2.96 -6.30 -8.47
CA GLY A 10 1.51 -6.25 -8.33
C GLY A 10 0.72 -6.71 -9.55
N TYR A 11 -0.60 -6.55 -9.46
CA TYR A 11 -1.55 -6.89 -10.51
C TYR A 11 -2.65 -5.83 -10.63
N ASN A 12 -3.11 -5.61 -11.86
CA ASN A 12 -4.00 -4.48 -12.19
C ASN A 12 -5.31 -4.47 -11.40
N ALA A 13 -5.90 -5.63 -11.12
CA ALA A 13 -7.17 -5.71 -10.40
C ALA A 13 -7.05 -5.41 -8.89
N SER A 14 -5.84 -5.26 -8.32
CA SER A 14 -5.66 -4.93 -6.91
C SER A 14 -5.95 -3.43 -6.68
N PRO A 15 -6.88 -3.07 -5.79
CA PRO A 15 -7.16 -1.67 -5.47
C PRO A 15 -5.97 -1.00 -4.77
N PHE A 16 -5.26 -1.70 -3.89
CA PHE A 16 -4.03 -1.17 -3.27
C PHE A 16 -2.89 -0.96 -4.28
N TYR A 17 -2.83 -1.77 -5.34
CA TYR A 17 -1.90 -1.55 -6.45
C TYR A 17 -2.27 -0.29 -7.22
N GLN A 18 -3.55 -0.09 -7.55
CA GLN A 18 -4.01 1.14 -8.22
C GLN A 18 -3.77 2.39 -7.37
N LYS A 19 -3.99 2.31 -6.04
CA LYS A 19 -3.63 3.39 -5.10
C LYS A 19 -2.16 3.79 -5.22
N LEU A 20 -1.25 2.81 -5.22
CA LEU A 20 0.19 3.07 -5.36
C LEU A 20 0.53 3.66 -6.74
N LEU A 21 -0.08 3.15 -7.82
CA LEU A 21 0.13 3.70 -9.17
C LEU A 21 -0.36 5.15 -9.30
N SER A 22 -1.46 5.52 -8.65
CA SER A 22 -1.94 6.90 -8.63
C SER A 22 -0.94 7.83 -7.93
N VAL A 23 -0.33 7.38 -6.83
CA VAL A 23 0.74 8.14 -6.15
C VAL A 23 1.97 8.28 -7.04
N LEU A 24 2.44 7.20 -7.66
CA LEU A 24 3.59 7.24 -8.59
C LEU A 24 3.34 8.19 -9.76
N ALA A 25 2.12 8.23 -10.30
CA ALA A 25 1.75 9.17 -11.34
C ALA A 25 1.80 10.61 -10.82
N VAL A 26 1.15 10.93 -9.70
CA VAL A 26 1.12 12.30 -9.15
C VAL A 26 2.51 12.80 -8.78
N LEU A 27 3.35 11.95 -8.20
CA LEU A 27 4.75 12.28 -7.88
C LEU A 27 5.67 12.25 -9.12
N ARG A 28 5.16 11.85 -10.30
CA ARG A 28 5.91 11.73 -11.56
C ARG A 28 7.17 10.88 -11.40
N VAL A 29 6.99 9.68 -10.84
CA VAL A 29 8.08 8.75 -10.59
C VAL A 29 8.11 7.69 -11.69
N GLU A 30 9.21 7.66 -12.45
CA GLU A 30 9.50 6.60 -13.40
C GLU A 30 9.67 5.27 -12.65
N HIS A 31 9.00 4.21 -13.13
CA HIS A 31 9.00 2.91 -12.46
C HIS A 31 8.77 1.77 -13.44
N ALA A 32 9.26 0.58 -13.09
CA ALA A 32 8.99 -0.66 -13.81
C ALA A 32 7.98 -1.54 -13.06
N ILE A 33 7.19 -2.32 -13.81
CA ILE A 33 6.20 -3.24 -13.24
C ILE A 33 6.65 -4.69 -13.38
N CYS A 34 6.77 -5.37 -12.25
CA CYS A 34 6.89 -6.83 -12.19
C CYS A 34 5.51 -7.44 -11.92
N ALA A 35 4.89 -8.04 -12.94
CA ALA A 35 3.58 -8.65 -12.81
C ALA A 35 3.60 -9.79 -11.78
N THR A 36 2.64 -9.82 -10.86
CA THR A 36 2.60 -10.78 -9.74
C THR A 36 1.22 -11.45 -9.65
N PRO A 37 1.13 -12.76 -9.36
CA PRO A 37 -0.16 -13.43 -9.22
C PRO A 37 -1.04 -12.86 -8.08
N PRO A 38 -2.38 -12.84 -8.26
CA PRO A 38 -3.32 -12.36 -7.25
C PRO A 38 -3.49 -13.32 -6.04
N VAL A 39 -3.04 -14.57 -6.18
CA VAL A 39 -3.08 -15.65 -5.20
C VAL A 39 -1.66 -16.16 -4.92
N MET A 40 -1.49 -16.90 -3.82
CA MET A 40 -0.23 -17.60 -3.50
C MET A 40 -0.07 -18.90 -4.33
N PRO A 41 1.16 -19.43 -4.52
CA PRO A 41 2.46 -18.91 -4.05
C PRO A 41 3.04 -17.79 -4.93
N ARG A 42 4.03 -17.07 -4.39
CA ARG A 42 4.79 -16.02 -5.08
C ARG A 42 6.30 -16.25 -4.95
N PRO A 43 6.84 -17.31 -5.58
CA PRO A 43 8.26 -17.70 -5.44
C PRO A 43 9.22 -16.61 -5.89
N MET A 44 8.80 -15.76 -6.84
CA MET A 44 9.59 -14.59 -7.28
C MET A 44 9.89 -13.57 -6.17
N LEU A 45 9.12 -13.58 -5.08
CA LEU A 45 9.38 -12.77 -3.88
C LEU A 45 9.99 -13.63 -2.78
N SER A 46 9.34 -14.75 -2.45
CA SER A 46 9.72 -15.56 -1.29
C SER A 46 11.02 -16.33 -1.47
N GLU A 47 11.27 -16.89 -2.65
CA GLU A 47 12.48 -17.65 -2.91
C GLU A 47 13.62 -16.74 -3.38
N GLU A 48 13.34 -15.85 -4.34
CA GLU A 48 14.38 -15.03 -4.95
C GLU A 48 14.92 -13.94 -4.00
N LEU A 49 14.04 -13.32 -3.20
CA LEU A 49 14.34 -12.17 -2.34
C LEU A 49 14.08 -12.44 -0.85
N GLY A 50 13.61 -13.64 -0.47
CA GLY A 50 13.30 -13.98 0.92
C GLY A 50 12.02 -13.32 1.46
N ILE A 51 11.22 -12.66 0.61
CA ILE A 51 10.04 -11.90 1.02
C ILE A 51 8.82 -12.83 1.11
N THR A 52 8.47 -13.27 2.31
CA THR A 52 7.30 -14.11 2.60
C THR A 52 6.04 -13.29 2.89
N TYR A 53 6.17 -11.96 3.02
CA TYR A 53 5.04 -11.06 3.20
C TYR A 53 3.94 -11.29 2.15
N ARG A 54 2.72 -11.61 2.62
CA ARG A 54 1.65 -12.10 1.76
C ARG A 54 0.92 -11.02 0.96
N ARG A 55 0.88 -9.77 1.41
CA ARG A 55 0.11 -8.73 0.70
C ARG A 55 0.87 -8.20 -0.51
N ILE A 56 0.13 -7.59 -1.43
CA ILE A 56 0.63 -6.96 -2.63
C ILE A 56 -0.20 -5.70 -2.88
N PRO A 57 0.38 -4.57 -3.32
CA PRO A 57 1.73 -4.41 -3.86
C PRO A 57 2.87 -4.44 -2.84
N VAL A 58 4.06 -4.73 -3.37
CA VAL A 58 5.37 -4.52 -2.74
C VAL A 58 6.17 -3.66 -3.72
N MET A 59 6.88 -2.68 -3.21
CA MET A 59 7.66 -1.75 -4.02
C MET A 59 9.12 -1.82 -3.60
N ALA A 60 10.04 -1.70 -4.55
CA ALA A 60 11.45 -1.49 -4.26
C ALA A 60 11.92 -0.15 -4.83
N ILE A 61 12.80 0.54 -4.10
CA ILE A 61 13.51 1.75 -4.56
C ILE A 61 15.00 1.54 -4.26
N ASP A 62 15.83 1.53 -5.29
CA ASP A 62 17.29 1.35 -5.16
C ASP A 62 17.68 0.11 -4.33
N GLY A 63 16.94 -0.98 -4.48
CA GLY A 63 17.18 -2.24 -3.78
C GLY A 63 16.61 -2.36 -2.36
N GLU A 64 16.05 -1.28 -1.81
CA GLU A 64 15.28 -1.31 -0.56
C GLU A 64 13.83 -1.66 -0.86
N VAL A 65 13.27 -2.63 -0.12
CA VAL A 65 11.94 -3.19 -0.32
C VAL A 65 10.97 -2.63 0.72
N TYR A 66 9.82 -2.15 0.27
CA TYR A 66 8.78 -1.53 1.08
C TYR A 66 7.51 -2.39 1.02
N CYS A 67 7.21 -3.04 2.13
CA CYS A 67 6.03 -3.87 2.31
C CYS A 67 4.93 -3.05 2.97
N ASP A 68 3.74 -3.04 2.35
CA ASP A 68 2.60 -2.16 2.64
C ASP A 68 2.64 -0.81 1.89
N THR A 69 1.48 -0.38 1.39
CA THR A 69 1.39 0.86 0.60
C THR A 69 1.61 2.10 1.45
N SER A 70 1.31 2.06 2.75
CA SER A 70 1.53 3.21 3.64
C SER A 70 3.00 3.61 3.66
N ILE A 71 3.89 2.66 3.95
CA ILE A 71 5.33 2.97 4.02
C ILE A 71 5.95 3.20 2.64
N ALA A 72 5.45 2.50 1.60
CA ALA A 72 5.88 2.74 0.23
C ALA A 72 5.59 4.20 -0.19
N ILE A 73 4.40 4.71 0.11
CA ILE A 73 3.99 6.06 -0.28
C ILE A 73 4.72 7.12 0.56
N GLU A 74 4.95 6.86 1.85
CA GLU A 74 5.80 7.72 2.68
C GLU A 74 7.22 7.85 2.12
N GLU A 75 7.81 6.74 1.67
CA GLU A 75 9.14 6.77 1.07
C GLU A 75 9.16 7.48 -0.29
N LEU A 76 8.16 7.24 -1.15
CA LEU A 76 8.05 7.92 -2.45
C LEU A 76 8.00 9.44 -2.26
N ASP A 77 7.16 9.92 -1.35
CA ASP A 77 7.06 11.35 -1.11
C ASP A 77 8.36 11.92 -0.52
N ALA A 78 9.00 11.21 0.42
CA ALA A 78 10.28 11.63 0.98
C ALA A 78 11.42 11.69 -0.07
N ARG A 79 11.43 10.75 -1.03
CA ARG A 79 12.46 10.64 -2.07
C ARG A 79 12.20 11.50 -3.30
N PHE A 80 10.96 11.88 -3.58
CA PHE A 80 10.62 12.53 -4.84
C PHE A 80 9.73 13.77 -4.68
N GLY A 81 8.88 13.82 -3.64
CA GLY A 81 7.94 14.91 -3.40
C GLY A 81 8.63 16.27 -3.32
N GLY A 82 8.20 17.21 -4.18
CA GLY A 82 8.73 18.57 -4.23
C GLY A 82 10.16 18.68 -4.79
N ARG A 83 10.77 17.59 -5.24
CA ARG A 83 12.11 17.62 -5.86
C ARG A 83 12.03 18.05 -7.32
N GLN A 84 13.15 18.57 -7.84
CA GLN A 84 13.25 19.00 -9.24
C GLN A 84 12.88 17.85 -10.18
N GLY A 85 11.97 18.11 -11.13
CA GLY A 85 11.49 17.12 -12.10
C GLY A 85 10.36 16.21 -11.60
N HIS A 86 9.95 16.32 -10.34
CA HIS A 86 8.90 15.50 -9.73
C HIS A 86 7.65 16.32 -9.37
N GLY A 87 6.58 15.62 -8.97
CA GLY A 87 5.35 16.24 -8.47
C GLY A 87 5.53 16.94 -7.13
N LYS A 88 4.55 17.79 -6.76
CA LYS A 88 4.49 18.39 -5.42
C LYS A 88 4.35 17.28 -4.35
N SER A 89 4.85 17.52 -3.14
CA SER A 89 4.62 16.60 -2.02
C SER A 89 3.12 16.45 -1.75
N LEU A 90 2.68 15.21 -1.56
CA LEU A 90 1.32 14.82 -1.18
C LEU A 90 1.04 15.04 0.31
N PHE A 91 2.08 15.34 1.09
CA PHE A 91 2.03 15.54 2.54
C PHE A 91 2.26 17.00 2.95
N ALA A 92 2.20 17.94 2.00
CA ALA A 92 2.46 19.36 2.23
C ALA A 92 1.52 19.98 3.27
N VAL A 93 0.28 19.49 3.37
CA VAL A 93 -0.74 20.00 4.30
C VAL A 93 -1.13 18.91 5.30
N HIS A 94 -0.85 19.08 6.59
CA HIS A 94 -1.24 18.12 7.64
C HIS A 94 -0.86 16.65 7.35
N GLY A 95 0.29 16.39 6.72
CA GLY A 95 0.67 15.05 6.25
C GLY A 95 0.54 13.93 7.28
N THR A 96 0.91 14.16 8.55
CA THR A 96 0.74 13.16 9.62
C THR A 96 -0.73 12.78 9.84
N LEU A 97 -1.63 13.76 9.86
CA LEU A 97 -3.07 13.53 9.99
C LEU A 97 -3.60 12.74 8.80
N GLN A 98 -3.24 13.15 7.57
CA GLN A 98 -3.66 12.45 6.35
C GLN A 98 -3.25 10.97 6.38
N LYS A 99 -2.01 10.66 6.78
CA LYS A 99 -1.52 9.28 6.89
C LYS A 99 -2.32 8.45 7.87
N ARG A 100 -2.67 9.01 9.03
CA ARG A 100 -3.48 8.31 10.03
C ARG A 100 -4.92 8.12 9.56
N LEU A 101 -5.54 9.14 8.98
CA LEU A 101 -6.90 9.03 8.44
C LEU A 101 -6.97 7.98 7.34
N VAL A 102 -6.08 8.01 6.35
CA VAL A 102 -6.08 7.02 5.28
C VAL A 102 -5.85 5.60 5.83
N ALA A 103 -4.88 5.42 6.72
CA ALA A 103 -4.55 4.08 7.24
C ALA A 103 -5.66 3.48 8.13
N HIS A 104 -6.37 4.31 8.90
CA HIS A 104 -7.43 3.84 9.80
C HIS A 104 -8.80 3.82 9.12
N TRP A 105 -9.21 4.91 8.50
CA TRP A 105 -10.55 5.04 7.94
C TRP A 105 -10.66 4.44 6.54
N SER A 106 -9.77 4.79 5.62
CA SER A 106 -9.91 4.32 4.23
C SER A 106 -9.44 2.88 4.04
N ASP A 107 -8.18 2.59 4.38
CA ASP A 107 -7.52 1.31 4.10
C ASP A 107 -8.09 0.14 4.91
N ARG A 108 -8.83 0.42 5.98
CA ARG A 108 -9.43 -0.59 6.88
C ARG A 108 -10.93 -0.51 6.87
N GLU A 109 -11.54 0.60 7.30
CA GLU A 109 -13.00 0.63 7.39
C GLU A 109 -13.68 0.66 6.03
N VAL A 110 -13.45 1.69 5.22
CA VAL A 110 -14.09 1.82 3.89
C VAL A 110 -13.71 0.66 2.98
N PHE A 111 -12.44 0.23 3.02
CA PHE A 111 -11.98 -0.92 2.25
C PHE A 111 -12.70 -2.22 2.63
N MET A 112 -12.92 -2.49 3.92
CA MET A 112 -13.62 -3.71 4.35
C MET A 112 -15.11 -3.67 3.98
N LEU A 113 -15.74 -2.49 4.00
CA LEU A 113 -17.09 -2.31 3.46
C LEU A 113 -17.12 -2.61 1.96
N ALA A 114 -16.16 -2.09 1.21
CA ALA A 114 -16.02 -2.36 -0.22
C ALA A 114 -15.81 -3.85 -0.52
N ALA A 115 -14.97 -4.53 0.26
CA ALA A 115 -14.73 -5.96 0.15
C ALA A 115 -15.98 -6.79 0.47
N GLY A 116 -16.82 -6.34 1.41
CA GLY A 116 -18.11 -6.96 1.71
C GLY A 116 -19.16 -6.85 0.59
N LEU A 117 -18.90 -6.03 -0.43
CA LEU A 117 -19.76 -5.83 -1.60
C LEU A 117 -19.24 -6.54 -2.85
N ILE A 118 -18.17 -7.35 -2.75
CA ILE A 118 -17.67 -8.09 -3.89
C ILE A 118 -18.72 -9.11 -4.36
N PRO A 119 -19.11 -9.11 -5.65
CA PRO A 119 -19.97 -10.15 -6.21
C PRO A 119 -19.20 -11.47 -6.27
N LEU A 120 -19.48 -12.40 -5.34
CA LEU A 120 -18.75 -13.67 -5.21
C LEU A 120 -18.77 -14.51 -6.50
N GLN A 121 -19.85 -14.42 -7.28
CA GLN A 121 -20.00 -15.11 -8.56
C GLN A 121 -19.00 -14.63 -9.64
N ALA A 122 -18.40 -13.45 -9.47
CA ALA A 122 -17.38 -12.92 -10.37
C ALA A 122 -15.96 -13.35 -9.98
N LEU A 123 -15.78 -14.07 -8.87
CA LEU A 123 -14.48 -14.53 -8.39
C LEU A 123 -14.22 -15.99 -8.76
N SER A 124 -12.95 -16.30 -9.08
CA SER A 124 -12.54 -17.70 -9.30
C SER A 124 -12.55 -18.49 -7.99
N LYS A 125 -12.71 -19.82 -8.09
CA LYS A 125 -12.66 -20.71 -6.92
C LYS A 125 -11.30 -20.64 -6.21
N GLU A 126 -10.20 -20.55 -6.97
CA GLU A 126 -8.85 -20.43 -6.41
C GLU A 126 -8.71 -19.13 -5.62
N PHE A 127 -9.28 -18.03 -6.12
CA PHE A 127 -9.24 -16.75 -5.41
C PHE A 127 -10.04 -16.78 -4.11
N ILE A 128 -11.24 -17.36 -4.13
CA ILE A 128 -12.07 -17.51 -2.92
C ILE A 128 -11.34 -18.36 -1.87
N GLU A 129 -10.74 -19.48 -2.30
CA GLU A 129 -10.00 -20.36 -1.41
C GLU A 129 -8.75 -19.68 -0.82
N ASP A 130 -7.94 -19.03 -1.66
CA ASP A 130 -6.79 -18.25 -1.20
C ASP A 130 -7.19 -17.23 -0.13
N ARG A 131 -8.33 -16.56 -0.32
CA ARG A 131 -8.77 -15.50 0.58
C ARG A 131 -9.32 -15.99 1.92
N LYS A 132 -9.69 -17.27 2.06
CA LYS A 132 -10.04 -17.85 3.37
C LYS A 132 -8.87 -17.80 4.35
N GLY A 133 -7.65 -18.06 3.87
CA GLY A 133 -6.41 -17.95 4.66
C GLY A 133 -5.83 -16.53 4.72
N PHE A 134 -6.49 -15.55 4.10
CA PHE A 134 -6.05 -14.15 4.04
C PHE A 134 -6.79 -13.27 5.04
N ALA A 135 -8.10 -13.38 5.14
CA ALA A 135 -8.88 -12.43 5.93
C ALA A 135 -9.05 -12.89 7.40
N ALA A 136 -9.14 -11.93 8.33
CA ALA A 136 -9.55 -12.22 9.70
C ALA A 136 -11.00 -12.75 9.77
N ALA A 137 -11.82 -12.42 8.77
CA ALA A 137 -13.15 -12.98 8.54
C ALA A 137 -13.28 -13.45 7.08
N PRO A 138 -13.79 -14.67 6.80
CA PRO A 138 -13.90 -15.21 5.44
C PRO A 138 -14.65 -14.29 4.48
N ILE A 139 -14.16 -14.17 3.24
CA ILE A 139 -14.90 -13.52 2.14
C ILE A 139 -16.28 -14.20 2.01
N GLY A 140 -17.32 -13.39 1.88
CA GLY A 140 -18.70 -13.85 1.74
C GLY A 140 -19.49 -14.05 3.04
N LYS A 141 -18.88 -13.83 4.22
CA LYS A 141 -19.61 -13.78 5.50
C LYS A 141 -20.12 -12.39 5.88
N ALA A 142 -19.60 -11.33 5.26
CA ALA A 142 -20.16 -10.00 5.41
C ALA A 142 -21.53 -9.96 4.74
N SER A 143 -22.53 -9.36 5.41
CA SER A 143 -23.83 -9.10 4.78
C SER A 143 -23.67 -7.93 3.81
N PRO A 144 -23.90 -8.11 2.49
CA PRO A 144 -23.79 -7.01 1.53
C PRO A 144 -24.74 -5.85 1.87
N ALA A 145 -25.93 -6.16 2.42
CA ALA A 145 -26.87 -5.15 2.87
C ALA A 145 -26.34 -4.31 4.04
N LEU A 146 -25.66 -4.93 5.01
CA LEU A 146 -25.04 -4.21 6.12
C LEU A 146 -23.81 -3.41 5.65
N SER A 147 -22.96 -3.99 4.80
CA SER A 147 -21.83 -3.27 4.20
C SER A 147 -22.29 -2.04 3.43
N LYS A 148 -23.36 -2.18 2.64
CA LYS A 148 -23.97 -1.07 1.90
C LYS A 148 -24.57 -0.03 2.85
N SER A 149 -25.29 -0.46 3.89
CA SER A 149 -25.87 0.45 4.89
C SER A 149 -24.80 1.30 5.58
N GLN A 150 -23.66 0.72 5.96
CA GLN A 150 -22.55 1.49 6.55
C GLN A 150 -21.84 2.37 5.52
N LEU A 151 -21.72 1.92 4.27
CA LEU A 151 -21.15 2.71 3.18
C LEU A 151 -21.95 4.01 2.95
N LEU A 152 -23.28 3.97 3.05
CA LEU A 152 -24.14 5.17 2.93
C LEU A 152 -23.73 6.27 3.92
N THR A 153 -23.41 5.90 5.16
CA THR A 153 -22.93 6.86 6.18
C THR A 153 -21.64 7.54 5.74
N HIS A 154 -20.67 6.76 5.24
CA HIS A 154 -19.39 7.32 4.77
C HIS A 154 -19.54 8.19 3.53
N LEU A 155 -20.41 7.81 2.59
CA LEU A 155 -20.72 8.62 1.41
C LEU A 155 -21.40 9.93 1.79
N ALA A 156 -22.36 9.91 2.73
CA ALA A 156 -23.00 11.12 3.23
C ALA A 156 -22.01 12.05 3.95
N SER A 157 -21.10 11.50 4.77
CA SER A 157 -20.04 12.29 5.40
C SER A 157 -19.08 12.89 4.37
N LEU A 158 -18.68 12.13 3.35
CA LEU A 158 -17.84 12.62 2.26
C LEU A 158 -18.53 13.73 1.45
N GLU A 159 -19.81 13.56 1.13
CA GLU A 159 -20.62 14.56 0.44
C GLU A 159 -20.67 15.89 1.23
N THR A 160 -20.82 15.79 2.56
CA THR A 160 -20.80 16.95 3.46
C THR A 160 -19.42 17.62 3.46
N MET A 161 -18.35 16.86 3.70
CA MET A 161 -16.98 17.39 3.73
C MET A 161 -16.59 18.05 2.40
N LEU A 162 -16.99 17.47 1.27
CA LEU A 162 -16.72 18.04 -0.06
C LEU A 162 -17.59 19.26 -0.37
N SER A 163 -18.79 19.36 0.21
CA SER A 163 -19.63 20.56 0.12
C SER A 163 -19.05 21.73 0.91
N GLU A 164 -18.40 21.45 2.04
CA GLU A 164 -17.75 22.42 2.92
C GLU A 164 -16.32 22.78 2.48
N SER A 165 -15.73 21.99 1.58
CA SER A 165 -14.37 22.23 1.11
C SER A 165 -14.24 23.53 0.33
N ALA A 166 -13.13 24.25 0.56
CA ALA A 166 -12.75 25.43 -0.21
C ALA A 166 -12.30 25.11 -1.65
N SER A 167 -12.18 23.82 -2.01
CA SER A 167 -11.82 23.37 -3.35
C SER A 167 -12.56 22.08 -3.72
N GLN A 168 -12.28 21.54 -4.91
CA GLN A 168 -12.79 20.24 -5.34
C GLN A 168 -12.15 19.04 -4.61
N TYR A 169 -11.20 19.26 -3.69
CA TYR A 169 -10.46 18.22 -2.96
C TYR A 169 -10.69 18.30 -1.46
N LEU A 170 -10.49 17.19 -0.72
CA LEU A 170 -10.85 17.06 0.70
C LEU A 170 -10.09 18.01 1.63
N MET A 171 -8.88 18.42 1.25
CA MET A 171 -8.05 19.30 2.07
C MET A 171 -8.20 20.79 1.72
N GLY A 172 -9.16 21.15 0.84
CA GLY A 172 -9.33 22.54 0.38
C GLY A 172 -8.14 23.09 -0.40
N THR A 173 -7.25 22.22 -0.89
CA THR A 173 -6.04 22.58 -1.64
C THR A 173 -6.31 22.69 -3.14
N GLU A 174 -5.43 23.37 -3.88
CA GLU A 174 -5.51 23.50 -5.34
C GLU A 174 -5.34 22.15 -6.07
N THR A 175 -4.49 21.26 -5.54
CA THR A 175 -4.19 19.92 -6.07
C THR A 175 -4.52 18.84 -5.05
N PRO A 176 -4.86 17.60 -5.45
CA PRO A 176 -5.18 16.54 -4.51
C PRO A 176 -3.99 16.26 -3.60
N GLN A 177 -4.28 15.94 -2.33
CA GLN A 177 -3.29 15.49 -1.35
C GLN A 177 -3.38 13.96 -1.18
N TYR A 178 -2.55 13.40 -0.30
CA TYR A 178 -2.60 11.96 -0.03
C TYR A 178 -3.98 11.49 0.43
N LEU A 179 -4.71 12.29 1.20
CA LEU A 179 -6.05 11.96 1.67
C LEU A 179 -7.02 11.73 0.50
N ASP A 180 -6.91 12.52 -0.56
CA ASP A 180 -7.74 12.35 -1.75
C ASP A 180 -7.47 11.01 -2.45
N LEU A 181 -6.19 10.75 -2.76
CA LEU A 181 -5.78 9.51 -3.43
C LEU A 181 -6.07 8.28 -2.56
N GLY A 182 -5.83 8.41 -1.26
CA GLY A 182 -5.99 7.38 -0.25
C GLY A 182 -7.44 7.09 0.10
N ALA A 183 -8.38 8.03 -0.10
CA ALA A 183 -9.81 7.79 0.08
C ALA A 183 -10.48 7.33 -1.23
N ALA A 184 -10.09 7.89 -2.37
CA ALA A 184 -10.72 7.61 -3.66
C ALA A 184 -10.54 6.16 -4.12
N PHE A 185 -9.41 5.51 -3.77
CA PHE A 185 -9.08 4.20 -4.34
C PHE A 185 -10.14 3.10 -4.06
N ALA A 186 -10.71 3.07 -2.85
CA ALA A 186 -11.72 2.09 -2.47
C ALA A 186 -13.05 2.36 -3.18
N LEU A 187 -13.42 3.64 -3.33
CA LEU A 187 -14.63 4.03 -4.07
C LEU A 187 -14.49 3.81 -5.57
N HIS A 188 -13.31 4.07 -6.16
CA HIS A 188 -13.01 3.69 -7.53
C HIS A 188 -13.11 2.19 -7.73
N TRP A 189 -12.58 1.41 -6.78
CA TRP A 189 -12.71 -0.04 -6.86
C TRP A 189 -14.17 -0.49 -6.86
N LEU A 190 -15.02 0.10 -6.02
CA LEU A 190 -16.47 -0.16 -6.04
C LEU A 190 -17.15 0.28 -7.33
N ARG A 191 -16.83 1.48 -7.81
CA ARG A 191 -17.47 2.15 -8.94
C ARG A 191 -17.08 1.56 -10.30
N THR A 192 -15.78 1.44 -10.57
CA THR A 192 -15.26 1.06 -11.89
C THR A 192 -14.70 -0.37 -11.92
N GLY A 193 -14.08 -0.82 -10.82
CA GLY A 193 -13.47 -2.14 -10.72
C GLY A 193 -14.49 -3.27 -10.55
N LEU A 194 -15.31 -3.19 -9.51
CA LEU A 194 -16.33 -4.17 -9.14
C LEU A 194 -17.70 -3.86 -9.75
N LYS A 195 -17.99 -2.58 -9.98
CA LYS A 195 -19.32 -2.08 -10.40
C LYS A 195 -20.43 -2.56 -9.46
N ALA A 196 -20.16 -2.55 -8.16
CA ALA A 196 -20.99 -3.23 -7.15
C ALA A 196 -22.12 -2.37 -6.58
N VAL A 197 -22.08 -1.05 -6.77
CA VAL A 197 -23.05 -0.09 -6.22
C VAL A 197 -23.44 0.99 -7.25
N PRO A 198 -23.92 0.61 -8.45
CA PRO A 198 -24.27 1.58 -9.50
C PRO A 198 -25.33 2.60 -9.07
N GLU A 199 -26.21 2.24 -8.13
CA GLU A 199 -27.23 3.12 -7.56
C GLU A 199 -26.67 4.20 -6.61
N LEU A 200 -25.48 3.99 -6.05
CA LEU A 200 -24.82 4.95 -5.15
C LEU A 200 -23.73 5.75 -5.88
N LEU A 201 -22.95 5.06 -6.71
CA LEU A 201 -21.81 5.61 -7.43
C LEU A 201 -21.93 5.29 -8.94
N PRO A 202 -22.91 5.86 -9.65
CA PRO A 202 -23.11 5.57 -11.06
C PRO A 202 -21.95 6.09 -11.94
N LEU A 203 -21.78 5.45 -13.10
CA LEU A 203 -20.71 5.82 -14.04
C LEU A 203 -21.02 7.09 -14.83
N ASP A 204 -22.30 7.38 -15.08
CA ASP A 204 -22.75 8.60 -15.76
C ASP A 204 -22.65 9.87 -14.88
N GLY A 205 -22.38 9.70 -13.59
CA GLY A 205 -22.27 10.79 -12.62
C GLY A 205 -23.61 11.30 -12.08
N ASN A 206 -24.75 10.74 -12.49
CA ASN A 206 -26.08 11.14 -12.03
C ASN A 206 -26.54 10.29 -10.85
N GLY A 207 -25.93 10.52 -9.67
CA GLY A 207 -26.18 9.75 -8.46
C GLY A 207 -26.53 10.61 -7.24
N PRO A 208 -26.88 9.97 -6.11
CA PRO A 208 -27.29 10.66 -4.88
C PRO A 208 -26.17 11.43 -4.17
N TYR A 209 -24.91 11.28 -4.61
CA TYR A 209 -23.72 11.94 -4.04
C TYR A 209 -22.96 12.74 -5.10
N PRO A 210 -23.53 13.85 -5.61
CA PRO A 210 -22.95 14.61 -6.72
C PRO A 210 -21.56 15.20 -6.40
N LYS A 211 -21.29 15.64 -5.17
CA LYS A 211 -19.95 16.15 -4.80
C LYS A 211 -18.93 15.04 -4.74
N VAL A 212 -19.28 13.87 -4.21
CA VAL A 212 -18.40 12.69 -4.26
C VAL A 212 -18.07 12.32 -5.70
N LEU A 213 -19.07 12.25 -6.60
CA LEU A 213 -18.87 11.88 -8.00
C LEU A 213 -18.00 12.92 -8.76
N ALA A 214 -18.22 14.21 -8.50
CA ALA A 214 -17.39 15.28 -9.03
C ALA A 214 -15.94 15.20 -8.50
N TRP A 215 -15.76 14.94 -7.21
CA TRP A 215 -14.44 14.76 -6.58
C TRP A 215 -13.68 13.56 -7.14
N LEU A 216 -14.33 12.40 -7.28
CA LEU A 216 -13.71 11.22 -7.91
C LEU A 216 -13.25 11.54 -9.34
N THR A 217 -14.08 12.27 -10.10
CA THR A 217 -13.75 12.73 -11.46
C THR A 217 -12.57 13.70 -11.46
N ALA A 218 -12.51 14.63 -10.51
CA ALA A 218 -11.39 15.56 -10.35
C ALA A 218 -10.08 14.84 -10.02
N VAL A 219 -10.12 13.89 -9.07
CA VAL A 219 -8.98 13.05 -8.71
C VAL A 219 -8.48 12.25 -9.91
N ASP A 220 -9.38 11.60 -10.67
CA ASP A 220 -9.02 10.86 -11.88
C ASP A 220 -8.41 11.77 -12.95
N GLY A 221 -9.02 12.94 -13.19
CA GLY A 221 -8.51 13.94 -14.14
C GLY A 221 -7.09 14.37 -13.77
N TYR A 222 -6.84 14.68 -12.50
CA TYR A 222 -5.53 15.08 -12.02
C TYR A 222 -4.50 13.95 -12.14
N VAL A 223 -4.82 12.74 -11.65
CA VAL A 223 -3.94 11.57 -11.74
C VAL A 223 -3.58 11.29 -13.20
N ASN A 224 -4.57 11.30 -14.10
CA ASN A 224 -4.36 11.03 -15.52
C ASN A 224 -3.50 12.11 -16.19
N SER A 225 -3.67 13.38 -15.82
CA SER A 225 -2.81 14.47 -16.33
C SER A 225 -1.34 14.33 -15.93
N CYS A 226 -1.05 13.56 -14.87
CA CYS A 226 0.31 13.33 -14.40
C CYS A 226 0.96 12.05 -14.97
N ARG A 227 0.20 11.20 -15.69
CA ARG A 227 0.74 9.94 -16.25
C ARG A 227 1.66 10.22 -17.44
N SER A 228 2.88 9.71 -17.38
CA SER A 228 3.90 9.86 -18.44
C SER A 228 3.99 8.64 -19.38
N GLY A 229 2.84 8.01 -19.69
CA GLY A 229 2.76 6.79 -20.51
C GLY A 229 2.69 5.49 -19.70
N LYS A 230 2.79 4.34 -20.40
CA LYS A 230 2.70 3.02 -19.78
C LYS A 230 4.06 2.62 -19.20
N PRO A 231 4.16 2.26 -17.91
CA PRO A 231 5.43 1.85 -17.33
C PRO A 231 5.94 0.56 -18.00
N PRO A 232 7.26 0.42 -18.21
CA PRO A 232 7.84 -0.79 -18.77
C PRO A 232 7.57 -2.00 -17.87
N ARG A 233 7.43 -3.17 -18.49
CA ARG A 233 7.42 -4.44 -17.76
C ARG A 233 8.85 -4.91 -17.54
N ILE A 234 9.10 -5.51 -16.39
CA ILE A 234 10.35 -6.18 -16.05
C ILE A 234 10.04 -7.63 -15.70
N SER A 235 10.92 -8.57 -16.08
CA SER A 235 10.78 -9.97 -15.69
C SER A 235 11.02 -10.12 -14.19
N SER A 236 10.49 -11.19 -13.58
CA SER A 236 10.73 -11.47 -12.15
C SER A 236 12.21 -11.68 -11.83
N SER A 237 12.95 -12.33 -12.73
CA SER A 237 14.40 -12.56 -12.57
C SER A 237 15.16 -11.24 -12.60
N ASP A 238 14.95 -10.41 -13.63
CA ASP A 238 15.66 -9.13 -13.78
C ASP A 238 15.32 -8.17 -12.64
N ALA A 239 14.06 -8.17 -12.18
CA ALA A 239 13.63 -7.38 -11.04
C ALA A 239 14.34 -7.82 -9.75
N ALA A 240 14.42 -9.14 -9.52
CA ALA A 240 15.09 -9.67 -8.34
C ALA A 240 16.61 -9.42 -8.37
N ASP A 241 17.25 -9.53 -9.54
CA ASP A 241 18.67 -9.18 -9.73
C ASP A 241 18.94 -7.71 -9.44
N ALA A 242 18.14 -6.81 -10.01
CA ALA A 242 18.28 -5.37 -9.80
C ALA A 242 18.14 -5.02 -8.31
N ILE A 243 17.15 -5.61 -7.64
CA ILE A 243 16.89 -5.38 -6.21
C ILE A 243 18.01 -5.93 -5.34
N ALA A 244 18.43 -7.18 -5.54
CA ALA A 244 19.47 -7.78 -4.71
C ALA A 244 20.83 -7.07 -4.89
N LYS A 245 21.18 -6.72 -6.13
CA LYS A 245 22.42 -5.99 -6.44
C LYS A 245 22.49 -4.64 -5.72
N ALA A 246 21.42 -3.85 -5.79
CA ALA A 246 21.37 -2.55 -5.10
C ALA A 246 21.16 -2.71 -3.58
N GLY A 247 20.42 -3.74 -3.17
CA GLY A 247 20.08 -4.04 -1.79
C GLY A 247 21.28 -4.37 -0.92
N ALA A 248 22.28 -5.09 -1.45
CA ALA A 248 23.51 -5.38 -0.71
C ALA A 248 24.23 -4.10 -0.23
N ALA A 249 24.28 -3.06 -1.07
CA ALA A 249 24.87 -1.77 -0.69
C ALA A 249 24.00 -1.02 0.34
N ALA A 250 22.67 -1.08 0.19
CA ALA A 250 21.74 -0.46 1.14
C ALA A 250 21.82 -1.11 2.53
N VAL A 251 21.92 -2.44 2.59
CA VAL A 251 22.08 -3.20 3.84
C VAL A 251 23.34 -2.76 4.56
N GLN A 252 24.48 -2.67 3.87
CA GLN A 252 25.74 -2.24 4.49
C GLN A 252 25.60 -0.83 5.10
N LYS A 253 25.05 0.11 4.34
CA LYS A 253 24.86 1.50 4.80
C LYS A 253 23.99 1.59 6.05
N VAL A 254 22.90 0.83 6.11
CA VAL A 254 21.97 0.84 7.25
C VAL A 254 22.51 0.04 8.43
N GLN A 255 23.24 -1.04 8.17
CA GLN A 255 23.90 -1.84 9.20
C GLN A 255 24.90 -1.01 10.01
N ASP A 256 25.53 0.01 9.43
CA ASP A 256 26.49 0.85 10.17
C ASP A 256 25.80 2.01 10.90
N ALA A 257 24.74 2.60 10.32
CA ALA A 257 24.16 3.86 10.79
C ALA A 257 22.87 3.74 11.62
N ALA A 258 22.13 2.63 11.50
CA ALA A 258 20.82 2.49 12.13
C ALA A 258 20.85 1.64 13.40
N GLY A 259 19.80 1.77 14.21
CA GLY A 259 19.61 1.00 15.44
C GLY A 259 18.16 0.97 15.89
N VAL A 260 17.92 0.30 17.01
CA VAL A 260 16.64 0.31 17.69
C VAL A 260 16.54 1.57 18.56
N SER A 261 15.41 2.25 18.49
CA SER A 261 15.13 3.42 19.33
C SER A 261 15.21 3.05 20.82
N ALA A 262 15.95 3.84 21.61
CA ALA A 262 16.09 3.61 23.05
C ALA A 262 14.76 3.71 23.82
N SER A 263 13.76 4.39 23.27
CA SER A 263 12.43 4.51 23.86
C SER A 263 11.47 3.41 23.39
N ASP A 264 11.93 2.43 22.60
CA ASP A 264 11.06 1.37 22.13
C ASP A 264 10.71 0.40 23.29
N PRO A 265 9.41 0.17 23.57
CA PRO A 265 9.00 -0.60 24.74
C PRO A 265 9.12 -2.12 24.55
N THR A 266 9.52 -2.61 23.37
CA THR A 266 9.54 -4.06 23.08
C THR A 266 10.75 -4.79 23.65
N GLY A 267 11.79 -4.05 24.06
CA GLY A 267 13.06 -4.63 24.51
C GLY A 267 13.89 -5.27 23.39
N LEU A 268 13.47 -5.15 22.13
CA LEU A 268 14.19 -5.67 20.98
C LEU A 268 15.51 -4.93 20.77
N GLN A 269 16.51 -5.66 20.27
CA GLN A 269 17.84 -5.16 19.97
C GLN A 269 18.15 -5.31 18.49
N LYS A 270 19.06 -4.45 18.01
CA LYS A 270 19.62 -4.60 16.67
C LYS A 270 20.35 -5.94 16.58
N GLY A 271 20.08 -6.70 15.53
CA GLY A 271 20.61 -8.05 15.32
C GLY A 271 19.64 -9.16 15.70
N ASP A 272 18.60 -8.87 16.49
CA ASP A 272 17.58 -9.87 16.84
C ASP A 272 16.93 -10.45 15.59
N VAL A 273 16.78 -11.77 15.55
CA VAL A 273 15.96 -12.41 14.54
C VAL A 273 14.51 -12.25 14.95
N VAL A 274 13.72 -11.58 14.11
CA VAL A 274 12.32 -11.23 14.41
C VAL A 274 11.38 -11.67 13.29
N GLU A 275 10.11 -11.78 13.63
CA GLU A 275 8.99 -11.92 12.71
C GLU A 275 8.14 -10.66 12.72
N VAL A 276 7.91 -10.09 11.54
CA VAL A 276 7.02 -8.96 11.31
C VAL A 276 5.74 -9.45 10.66
N THR A 277 4.60 -9.25 11.32
CA THR A 277 3.30 -9.78 10.88
C THR A 277 2.23 -8.69 10.91
N PRO A 278 1.44 -8.51 9.85
CA PRO A 278 0.26 -7.65 9.93
C PRO A 278 -0.73 -8.11 11.00
N ARG A 279 -1.43 -7.17 11.63
CA ARG A 279 -2.43 -7.48 12.67
C ARG A 279 -3.81 -7.86 12.13
N ASP A 280 -4.13 -7.40 10.93
CA ASP A 280 -5.45 -7.47 10.29
C ASP A 280 -5.56 -8.66 9.32
N SER A 281 -5.10 -8.53 8.07
CA SER A 281 -5.20 -9.57 7.03
C SER A 281 -3.84 -10.06 6.52
N GLY A 282 -3.79 -11.18 5.79
CA GLY A 282 -2.57 -11.75 5.23
C GLY A 282 -1.50 -11.99 6.28
N ARG A 283 -1.88 -12.51 7.45
CA ARG A 283 -1.05 -12.68 8.66
C ARG A 283 0.02 -13.78 8.51
N VAL A 284 0.82 -13.69 7.46
CA VAL A 284 2.00 -14.52 7.22
C VAL A 284 3.22 -13.72 7.71
N PRO A 285 4.02 -14.27 8.64
CA PRO A 285 5.18 -13.57 9.18
C PRO A 285 6.27 -13.39 8.11
N GLN A 286 6.87 -12.20 8.09
CA GLN A 286 8.17 -11.97 7.47
C GLN A 286 9.26 -12.15 8.52
N ARG A 287 10.13 -13.14 8.35
CA ARG A 287 11.30 -13.33 9.21
C ARG A 287 12.51 -12.56 8.67
N GLY A 288 13.32 -12.00 9.55
CA GLY A 288 14.58 -11.33 9.20
C GLY A 288 15.35 -10.85 10.43
N ALA A 289 16.58 -10.38 10.22
CA ALA A 289 17.39 -9.77 11.28
C ALA A 289 17.03 -8.28 11.42
N LEU A 290 16.71 -7.83 12.64
CA LEU A 290 16.30 -6.46 12.92
C LEU A 290 17.49 -5.51 12.80
N LEU A 291 17.46 -4.58 11.86
CA LEU A 291 18.51 -3.56 11.69
C LEU A 291 18.12 -2.20 12.28
N ALA A 292 16.85 -1.83 12.19
CA ALA A 292 16.34 -0.59 12.76
C ALA A 292 14.89 -0.74 13.22
N LEU A 293 14.56 -0.05 14.31
CA LEU A 293 13.20 0.02 14.83
C LEU A 293 12.92 1.41 15.40
N SER A 294 11.84 2.03 14.94
CA SER A 294 11.37 3.33 15.43
C SER A 294 9.86 3.36 15.61
N ASP A 295 9.35 4.49 16.09
CA ASP A 295 7.91 4.81 16.17
C ASP A 295 7.18 4.76 14.80
N ARG A 296 7.94 4.78 13.70
CA ARG A 296 7.42 4.85 12.33
C ARG A 296 7.73 3.62 11.48
N ARG A 297 8.90 3.00 11.66
CA ARG A 297 9.43 2.01 10.71
C ARG A 297 10.08 0.83 11.42
N ILE A 298 9.86 -0.36 10.87
CA ILE A 298 10.61 -1.57 11.16
C ILE A 298 11.48 -1.85 9.93
N THR A 299 12.77 -2.11 10.12
CA THR A 299 13.71 -2.41 9.04
C THR A 299 14.43 -3.72 9.32
N LEU A 300 14.28 -4.67 8.42
CA LEU A 300 14.90 -5.99 8.48
C LEU A 300 15.96 -6.14 7.39
N ARG A 301 17.03 -6.86 7.71
CA ARG A 301 17.80 -7.60 6.71
C ARG A 301 17.11 -8.93 6.46
N VAL A 302 16.88 -9.24 5.19
CA VAL A 302 16.30 -10.51 4.74
C VAL A 302 17.20 -11.10 3.67
N ASP A 303 17.57 -12.38 3.83
CA ASP A 303 18.43 -13.09 2.88
C ASP A 303 17.55 -13.96 1.96
N GLY A 304 17.63 -13.71 0.64
CA GLY A 304 17.01 -14.53 -0.40
C GLY A 304 18.05 -15.27 -1.26
N LYS A 305 17.61 -16.06 -2.25
CA LYS A 305 18.52 -16.78 -3.16
C LYS A 305 19.52 -15.87 -3.88
N ARG A 306 19.13 -14.62 -4.19
CA ARG A 306 19.98 -13.67 -4.91
C ARG A 306 20.83 -12.77 -4.01
N GLY A 307 20.69 -12.91 -2.70
CA GLY A 307 21.44 -12.14 -1.71
C GLY A 307 20.55 -11.38 -0.72
N PRO A 308 21.17 -10.58 0.16
CA PRO A 308 20.47 -9.82 1.18
C PRO A 308 19.74 -8.60 0.58
N VAL A 309 18.55 -8.33 1.11
CA VAL A 309 17.77 -7.14 0.83
C VAL A 309 17.34 -6.47 2.14
N LEU A 310 17.17 -5.15 2.06
CA LEU A 310 16.62 -4.36 3.16
C LEU A 310 15.10 -4.30 3.01
N VAL A 311 14.36 -4.76 4.00
CA VAL A 311 12.89 -4.81 3.95
C VAL A 311 12.29 -3.93 5.04
N HIS A 312 11.38 -3.05 4.64
CA HIS A 312 10.75 -2.07 5.50
C HIS A 312 9.26 -2.33 5.66
N PHE A 313 8.80 -2.18 6.89
CA PHE A 313 7.39 -2.23 7.27
C PHE A 313 7.01 -0.98 8.08
N PRO A 314 5.76 -0.50 7.99
CA PRO A 314 5.29 0.51 8.92
C PRO A 314 5.23 -0.08 10.33
N ARG A 315 5.49 0.76 11.34
CA ARG A 315 5.36 0.36 12.75
C ARG A 315 3.91 0.13 13.15
N ALA A 316 3.00 0.96 12.64
CA ALA A 316 1.59 0.85 12.93
C ALA A 316 0.97 -0.36 12.21
N PHE A 317 0.10 -1.10 12.91
CA PHE A 317 -0.63 -2.27 12.42
C PHE A 317 0.20 -3.52 12.09
N PHE A 318 1.48 -3.51 12.45
CA PHE A 318 2.36 -4.67 12.36
C PHE A 318 2.87 -5.02 13.75
N ASP A 319 2.81 -6.31 14.07
CA ASP A 319 3.49 -6.87 15.22
C ASP A 319 4.91 -7.24 14.81
N VAL A 320 5.89 -6.93 15.65
CA VAL A 320 7.28 -7.44 15.54
C VAL A 320 7.61 -8.18 16.83
N ARG A 321 8.07 -9.43 16.70
CA ARG A 321 8.34 -10.32 17.84
C ARG A 321 9.52 -11.22 17.54
N VAL A 322 10.23 -11.67 18.59
CA VAL A 322 11.16 -12.79 18.47
C VAL A 322 10.36 -14.07 18.18
N PRO A 323 10.77 -14.93 17.24
CA PRO A 323 10.11 -16.21 16.97
C PRO A 323 10.03 -17.06 18.23
N LYS A 324 8.93 -17.80 18.42
CA LYS A 324 8.69 -18.62 19.62
C LYS A 324 9.79 -19.67 19.90
N GLU A 325 10.56 -20.07 18.88
CA GLU A 325 11.66 -21.02 19.01
C GLU A 325 12.90 -20.45 19.73
N GLN A 326 13.03 -19.12 19.84
CA GLN A 326 14.12 -18.45 20.55
C GLN A 326 13.74 -17.97 21.97
N ALA A 327 12.50 -18.16 22.41
CA ALA A 327 12.04 -17.73 23.74
C ALA A 327 12.43 -18.69 24.89
N LYS A 328 13.30 -19.67 24.62
CA LYS A 328 13.93 -20.53 25.63
C LYS A 328 15.44 -20.40 25.53
N LEU A 329 16.00 -19.49 26.34
CA LEU A 329 17.31 -19.57 26.96
C LEU A 329 17.29 -18.64 28.18
#